data_AF-A0AAE0JRR0-F1
#
_entry.id   AF-A0AAE0JRR0-F1
#
_cell.length_a   1.000
_cell.length_b   1.000
_cell.length_c   1.000
_cell.angle_alpha   90.00
_cell.angle_beta   90.00
_cell.angle_gamma   90.00
#
_symmetry.space_group_name_H-M   'P 1'
#
loop_
_entity.id
_entity.type
_entity.pdbx_description
1 polymer ?
#
loop_
_entity_poly.entity_id
_entity_poly.type
_entity_poly.pdbx_seq_one_letter_code
_entity_poly.pdbx_strand_id
1 'polypeptide(L)'
;MAEASRLREELTSLVHKELEYVYQKAYADYEEWPDDATNPLAAAVYHSHTDIVRLLIQDGAVVNEQGFSGMYGSVLAAAAHRGNQEIVELLLGAGANINQVLDEGNFAFALAAAAYGGSMNILKILIERGGDVNIRGPIA
;
A
#
# COMPACT_ATOMS: atom_id res chain seq x y z
N MET A 1 20.96 19.05 23.33
CA MET A 1 20.67 17.60 23.25
C MET A 1 19.26 17.26 23.75
N ALA A 2 18.81 17.76 24.91
CA ALA A 2 17.46 17.48 25.42
C ALA A 2 16.31 17.98 24.50
N GLU A 3 16.47 19.15 23.89
CA GLU A 3 15.45 19.76 23.03
C GLU A 3 15.21 18.99 21.72
N ALA A 4 16.27 18.49 21.08
CA ALA A 4 16.18 17.65 19.89
C ALA A 4 15.53 16.29 20.17
N SER A 5 15.77 15.72 21.35
CA SER A 5 15.12 14.46 21.77
C SER A 5 13.63 14.67 22.04
N ARG A 6 13.28 15.81 22.65
CA ARG A 6 11.89 16.20 22.93
C ARG A 6 11.09 16.46 21.65
N LEU A 7 11.68 17.19 20.70
CA LEU A 7 11.11 17.40 19.37
C LEU A 7 10.91 16.08 18.61
N ARG A 8 11.84 15.14 18.72
CA ARG A 8 11.74 13.82 18.10
C ARG A 8 10.60 12.98 18.70
N GLU A 9 10.45 12.98 20.02
CA GLU A 9 9.35 12.29 20.71
C GLU A 9 8.00 12.93 20.42
N GLU A 10 7.94 14.26 20.36
CA GLU A 10 6.72 15.01 20.04
C GLU A 10 6.29 14.78 18.60
N LEU A 11 7.23 14.79 17.64
CA LEU A 11 6.95 14.37 16.25
C LEU A 11 6.50 12.92 16.19
N THR A 12 7.16 12.01 16.90
CA THR A 12 6.76 10.59 16.94
C THR A 12 5.34 10.44 17.49
N SER A 13 4.98 11.19 18.53
CA SER A 13 3.65 11.19 19.13
C SER A 13 2.60 11.85 18.24
N LEU A 14 2.96 12.93 17.53
CA LEU A 14 2.08 13.61 16.59
C LEU A 14 1.80 12.72 15.38
N VAL A 15 2.85 12.10 14.83
CA VAL A 15 2.74 11.07 13.81
C VAL A 15 1.87 9.92 14.34
N HIS A 16 2.09 9.42 15.56
CA HIS A 16 1.21 8.39 16.14
C HIS A 16 -0.25 8.81 16.30
N LYS A 17 -0.53 10.09 16.57
CA LYS A 17 -1.89 10.64 16.64
C LYS A 17 -2.52 10.85 15.27
N GLU A 18 -1.75 11.32 14.29
CA GLU A 18 -2.16 11.45 12.89
C GLU A 18 -2.44 10.06 12.31
N LEU A 19 -1.57 9.09 12.62
CA LEU A 19 -1.75 7.67 12.36
C LEU A 19 -3.04 7.20 13.03
N GLU A 20 -3.20 7.31 14.35
CA GLU A 20 -4.41 6.88 15.07
C GLU A 20 -5.67 7.56 14.50
N TYR A 21 -5.61 8.84 14.14
CA TYR A 21 -6.72 9.55 13.50
C TYR A 21 -7.05 8.97 12.12
N VAL A 22 -6.03 8.72 11.29
CA VAL A 22 -6.17 8.08 9.98
C VAL A 22 -6.69 6.65 10.13
N TYR A 23 -6.21 5.90 11.13
CA TYR A 23 -6.73 4.61 11.55
C TYR A 23 -8.22 4.78 11.87
N GLN A 24 -8.60 5.53 12.91
CA GLN A 24 -10.00 5.73 13.31
C GLN A 24 -10.92 6.17 12.16
N LYS A 25 -10.44 7.06 11.28
CA LYS A 25 -11.19 7.52 10.09
C LYS A 25 -11.30 6.45 9.01
N ALA A 26 -10.27 5.62 8.83
CA ALA A 26 -10.31 4.51 7.90
C ALA A 26 -11.09 3.29 8.43
N TYR A 27 -11.25 3.18 9.75
CA TYR A 27 -11.86 2.02 10.42
C TYR A 27 -13.26 2.28 10.98
N ALA A 28 -13.85 3.45 10.75
CA ALA A 28 -15.19 3.78 11.28
C ALA A 28 -16.34 2.88 10.78
N ASP A 29 -16.14 2.14 9.68
CA ASP A 29 -17.21 1.40 8.99
C ASP A 29 -17.04 -0.14 8.93
N TYR A 30 -15.92 -0.73 9.41
CA TYR A 30 -15.66 -2.18 9.26
C TYR A 30 -15.17 -2.83 10.57
N GLU A 31 -15.88 -3.87 11.03
CA GLU A 31 -15.59 -4.62 12.27
C GLU A 31 -14.41 -5.60 12.17
N GLU A 32 -13.87 -5.85 10.98
CA GLU A 32 -12.85 -6.89 10.76
C GLU A 32 -11.62 -6.26 10.11
N TRP A 33 -10.52 -6.21 10.87
CA TRP A 33 -9.22 -5.73 10.40
C TRP A 33 -8.77 -6.62 9.23
N PRO A 34 -8.15 -6.09 8.16
CA PRO A 34 -7.22 -6.93 7.41
C PRO A 34 -6.12 -7.30 8.41
N ASP A 35 -6.22 -8.50 8.99
CA ASP A 35 -5.29 -9.00 10.03
C ASP A 35 -3.82 -8.94 9.62
N ASP A 36 -3.58 -8.65 8.35
CA ASP A 36 -2.28 -8.54 7.72
C ASP A 36 -1.77 -7.12 7.44
N ALA A 37 -2.55 -6.03 7.52
CA ALA A 37 -2.03 -4.69 7.19
C ALA A 37 -1.02 -4.18 8.23
N THR A 38 0.22 -3.90 7.81
CA THR A 38 1.32 -3.56 8.75
C THR A 38 1.53 -2.06 8.95
N ASN A 39 0.97 -1.23 8.07
CA ASN A 39 1.10 0.23 8.13
C ASN A 39 -0.20 0.94 7.65
N PRO A 40 -0.33 2.26 7.88
CA PRO A 40 -1.56 3.00 7.55
C PRO A 40 -1.78 3.17 6.06
N LEU A 41 -0.71 3.24 5.26
CA LEU A 41 -0.84 3.31 3.80
C LEU A 41 -1.50 2.03 3.30
N ALA A 42 -1.08 0.87 3.81
CA ALA A 42 -1.67 -0.42 3.50
C ALA A 42 -3.13 -0.52 3.93
N ALA A 43 -3.45 -0.07 5.14
CA ALA A 43 -4.83 0.02 5.61
C ALA A 43 -5.71 0.89 4.69
N ALA A 44 -5.26 2.10 4.38
CA ALA A 44 -5.99 3.03 3.52
C ALA A 44 -6.17 2.48 2.10
N VAL A 45 -5.15 1.81 1.55
CA VAL A 45 -5.22 1.13 0.25
C VAL A 45 -6.22 -0.03 0.28
N TYR A 46 -6.19 -0.86 1.31
CA TYR A 46 -7.09 -1.99 1.46
C TYR A 46 -8.55 -1.53 1.52
N HIS A 47 -8.85 -0.48 2.29
CA HIS A 47 -10.20 0.07 2.36
C HIS A 47 -10.54 1.02 1.20
N SER A 48 -9.62 1.21 0.24
CA SER A 48 -9.83 2.08 -0.92
C SER A 48 -10.11 3.55 -0.57
N HIS A 49 -9.53 4.03 0.53
CA HIS A 49 -9.66 5.40 0.99
C HIS A 49 -8.68 6.32 0.26
N THR A 50 -8.98 6.62 -1.00
CA THR A 50 -8.11 7.38 -1.91
C THR A 50 -7.61 8.70 -1.30
N ASP A 51 -8.47 9.46 -0.61
CA ASP A 51 -8.08 10.73 0.01
C ASP A 51 -7.02 10.56 1.10
N ILE A 52 -7.14 9.49 1.89
CA ILE A 52 -6.18 9.13 2.93
C ILE A 52 -4.87 8.64 2.29
N VAL A 53 -4.95 7.81 1.25
CA VAL A 53 -3.77 7.36 0.48
C VAL A 53 -3.00 8.57 -0.07
N ARG A 54 -3.71 9.53 -0.66
CA ARG A 54 -3.10 10.75 -1.20
C ARG A 54 -2.40 11.56 -0.11
N LEU A 55 -3.05 11.73 1.04
CA LEU A 55 -2.48 12.45 2.18
C LEU A 55 -1.21 11.77 2.69
N LEU A 56 -1.24 10.45 2.90
CA LEU A 56 -0.10 9.69 3.40
C LEU A 56 1.09 9.72 2.42
N ILE A 57 0.84 9.61 1.12
CA ILE A 57 1.88 9.74 0.10
C ILE A 57 2.49 11.16 0.13
N GLN A 58 1.68 12.20 0.29
CA GLN A 58 2.15 13.59 0.39
C GLN A 58 3.01 13.84 1.65
N ASP A 59 2.71 13.14 2.74
CA ASP A 59 3.48 13.20 4.00
C ASP A 59 4.75 12.31 3.98
N GLY A 60 5.04 11.65 2.85
CA GLY A 60 6.26 10.88 2.66
C GLY A 60 6.16 9.41 3.08
N ALA A 61 4.96 8.83 3.10
CA ALA A 61 4.79 7.40 3.31
C ALA A 61 5.61 6.57 2.31
N VAL A 62 6.25 5.51 2.81
CA VAL A 62 7.08 4.62 2.00
C VAL A 62 6.19 3.68 1.19
N VAL A 63 6.21 3.80 -0.14
CA VAL A 63 5.33 3.03 -1.05
C VAL A 63 5.87 1.66 -1.47
N ASN A 64 7.15 1.41 -1.20
CA ASN A 64 7.88 0.20 -1.62
C ASN A 64 8.22 -0.73 -0.46
N GLU A 65 7.71 -0.48 0.74
CA GLU A 65 7.87 -1.42 1.85
C GLU A 65 6.76 -2.47 1.85
N GLN A 66 6.97 -3.53 2.62
CA GLN A 66 5.97 -4.54 2.83
C GLN A 66 4.79 -3.95 3.61
N GLY A 67 3.64 -3.85 2.95
CA GLY A 67 2.43 -3.26 3.52
C GLY A 67 1.51 -4.28 4.18
N PHE A 68 1.69 -5.58 3.88
CA PHE A 68 0.91 -6.63 4.52
C PHE A 68 1.77 -7.86 4.86
N SER A 69 1.43 -8.54 5.96
CA SER A 69 2.04 -9.81 6.41
C SER A 69 1.32 -11.06 5.88
N GLY A 70 0.34 -10.87 5.00
CA GLY A 70 -0.64 -11.89 4.60
C GLY A 70 -0.78 -11.98 3.08
N MET A 71 -1.96 -11.72 2.54
CA MET A 71 -2.28 -12.06 1.14
C MET A 71 -1.48 -11.23 0.12
N TYR A 72 -1.13 -10.00 0.47
CA TYR A 72 -0.53 -9.01 -0.43
C TYR A 72 0.91 -8.70 -0.01
N GLY A 73 1.89 -8.81 -0.91
CA GLY A 73 3.24 -8.38 -0.57
C GLY A 73 3.33 -6.86 -0.39
N SER A 74 2.78 -6.10 -1.35
CA SER A 74 2.91 -4.63 -1.40
C SER A 74 1.57 -3.92 -1.47
N VAL A 75 1.57 -2.62 -1.13
CA VAL A 75 0.41 -1.75 -1.30
C VAL A 75 -0.02 -1.62 -2.77
N LEU A 76 0.92 -1.71 -3.72
CA LEU A 76 0.59 -1.73 -5.15
C LEU A 76 -0.14 -3.03 -5.53
N ALA A 77 0.28 -4.18 -4.99
CA ALA A 77 -0.40 -5.45 -5.22
C ALA A 77 -1.82 -5.44 -4.63
N ALA A 78 -2.02 -4.91 -3.42
CA ALA A 78 -3.35 -4.78 -2.83
C ALA A 78 -4.27 -3.88 -3.66
N ALA A 79 -3.80 -2.69 -4.07
CA ALA A 79 -4.57 -1.78 -4.91
C ALA A 79 -4.96 -2.41 -6.26
N ALA A 80 -4.03 -3.17 -6.84
CA ALA A 80 -4.23 -3.86 -8.10
C ALA A 80 -5.26 -4.99 -8.00
N HIS A 81 -5.18 -5.81 -6.95
CA HIS A 81 -6.15 -6.86 -6.67
C HIS A 81 -7.56 -6.29 -6.46
N ARG A 82 -7.67 -5.20 -5.71
CA ARG A 82 -8.96 -4.57 -5.39
C ARG A 82 -9.57 -3.80 -6.55
N GLY A 83 -8.90 -3.68 -7.69
CA GLY A 83 -9.45 -2.97 -8.84
C GLY A 83 -9.47 -1.44 -8.69
N ASN A 84 -8.76 -0.87 -7.71
CA ASN A 84 -8.76 0.58 -7.51
C ASN A 84 -7.71 1.27 -8.39
N GLN A 85 -8.14 1.65 -9.59
CA GLN A 85 -7.28 2.30 -10.58
C GLN A 85 -6.66 3.61 -10.07
N GLU A 86 -7.42 4.46 -9.36
CA GLU A 86 -6.90 5.75 -8.90
C GLU A 86 -5.78 5.57 -7.88
N ILE A 87 -5.94 4.63 -6.94
CA ILE A 87 -4.89 4.30 -5.97
C ILE A 87 -3.66 3.71 -6.68
N VAL A 88 -3.85 2.84 -7.68
CA VAL A 88 -2.73 2.34 -8.48
C VAL A 88 -1.97 3.50 -9.12
N GLU A 89 -2.67 4.44 -9.76
CA GLU A 89 -2.02 5.60 -10.38
C GLU A 89 -1.29 6.49 -9.38
N LEU A 90 -1.86 6.71 -8.18
CA LEU A 90 -1.21 7.42 -7.09
C LEU A 90 0.09 6.76 -6.64
N LEU A 91 0.04 5.45 -6.38
CA LEU A 91 1.21 4.67 -5.94
C LEU A 91 2.30 4.68 -7.00
N LEU A 92 1.95 4.49 -8.28
CA LEU A 92 2.90 4.56 -9.39
C LEU A 92 3.51 5.97 -9.53
N GLY A 93 2.69 7.02 -9.39
CA GLY A 93 3.16 8.41 -9.39
C GLY A 93 4.10 8.73 -8.22
N ALA A 94 3.94 8.03 -7.10
CA ALA A 94 4.80 8.11 -5.92
C ALA A 94 6.08 7.24 -6.01
N GLY A 95 6.31 6.56 -7.14
CA GLY A 95 7.50 5.73 -7.36
C GLY A 95 7.38 4.30 -6.83
N ALA A 96 6.16 3.77 -6.71
CA ALA A 96 5.98 2.35 -6.44
C ALA A 96 6.63 1.50 -7.54
N ASN A 97 7.43 0.52 -7.12
CA ASN A 97 8.12 -0.39 -8.01
C ASN A 97 7.12 -1.42 -8.56
N ILE A 98 6.74 -1.22 -9.82
CA ILE A 98 5.79 -2.07 -10.56
C ILE A 98 6.20 -3.55 -10.52
N ASN A 99 7.51 -3.79 -10.56
CA ASN A 99 8.13 -5.11 -10.66
C ASN A 99 8.63 -5.60 -9.31
N GLN A 100 8.20 -4.98 -8.21
CA GLN A 100 8.54 -5.45 -6.88
C GLN A 100 7.99 -6.85 -6.66
N VAL A 101 8.87 -7.74 -6.25
CA VAL A 101 8.55 -9.08 -5.78
C VAL A 101 8.91 -9.10 -4.30
N LEU A 102 7.94 -9.42 -3.45
CA LEU A 102 8.17 -9.64 -2.03
C LEU A 102 8.03 -11.13 -1.71
N ASP A 103 8.86 -11.61 -0.79
CA ASP A 103 8.94 -13.03 -0.45
C ASP A 103 7.71 -13.54 0.31
N GLU A 104 6.88 -12.61 0.82
CA GLU A 104 5.68 -12.89 1.59
C GLU A 104 4.41 -12.56 0.79
N GLY A 105 3.43 -13.46 0.92
CA GLY A 105 2.08 -13.33 0.38
C GLY A 105 1.80 -14.04 -0.93
N ASN A 106 0.51 -14.38 -1.13
CA ASN A 106 0.04 -15.14 -2.30
C ASN A 106 0.19 -14.34 -3.60
N PHE A 107 0.23 -13.00 -3.52
CA PHE A 107 0.46 -12.11 -4.65
C PHE A 107 1.74 -11.29 -4.44
N ALA A 108 2.87 -11.92 -4.77
CA ALA A 108 4.18 -11.32 -4.61
C ALA A 108 4.42 -10.07 -5.48
N PHE A 109 3.64 -9.86 -6.56
CA PHE A 109 3.78 -8.70 -7.46
C PHE A 109 2.44 -8.23 -8.04
N ALA A 110 2.38 -6.94 -8.42
CA ALA A 110 1.14 -6.23 -8.75
C ALA A 110 0.40 -6.76 -9.99
N LEU A 111 1.13 -7.25 -10.99
CA LEU A 111 0.53 -7.79 -12.21
C LEU A 111 -0.27 -9.07 -11.94
N ALA A 112 0.25 -9.99 -11.12
CA ALA A 112 -0.47 -11.19 -10.70
C ALA A 112 -1.72 -10.85 -9.87
N ALA A 113 -1.61 -9.86 -8.98
CA ALA A 113 -2.73 -9.36 -8.20
C ALA A 113 -3.85 -8.79 -9.10
N ALA A 114 -3.51 -7.94 -10.08
CA ALA A 114 -4.48 -7.41 -11.05
C ALA A 114 -5.15 -8.50 -11.89
N ALA A 115 -4.39 -9.52 -12.30
CA ALA A 115 -4.89 -10.65 -13.07
C ALA A 115 -5.87 -11.50 -12.23
N TYR A 116 -5.52 -11.79 -10.97
CA TYR A 116 -6.38 -12.54 -10.06
C TYR A 116 -7.66 -11.78 -9.72
N GLY A 117 -7.56 -10.47 -9.45
CA GLY A 117 -8.71 -9.58 -9.23
C GLY A 117 -9.55 -9.31 -10.48
N GLY A 118 -9.18 -9.85 -11.65
CA GLY A 118 -9.91 -9.70 -12.91
C GLY A 118 -9.88 -8.29 -13.51
N SER A 119 -8.99 -7.41 -13.04
CA SER A 119 -8.98 -5.99 -13.38
C SER A 119 -8.18 -5.70 -14.66
N MET A 120 -8.82 -5.85 -15.82
CA MET A 120 -8.18 -5.62 -17.13
C MET A 120 -7.62 -4.21 -17.33
N ASN A 121 -8.29 -3.18 -16.80
CA ASN A 121 -7.79 -1.80 -16.93
C ASN A 121 -6.48 -1.62 -16.15
N ILE A 122 -6.40 -2.13 -14.92
CA ILE A 122 -5.18 -2.08 -14.11
C ILE A 122 -4.08 -2.91 -14.75
N LEU A 123 -4.40 -4.10 -15.26
CA LEU A 123 -3.42 -4.93 -15.96
C LEU A 123 -2.77 -4.16 -17.12
N LYS A 124 -3.58 -3.46 -17.94
CA LYS A 124 -3.08 -2.61 -19.02
C LYS A 124 -2.19 -1.48 -18.50
N ILE A 125 -2.63 -0.76 -17.47
CA ILE A 125 -1.84 0.33 -16.86
C ILE A 125 -0.49 -0.17 -16.38
N LEU A 126 -0.45 -1.30 -15.67
CA LEU A 126 0.80 -1.87 -15.17
C LEU A 126 1.73 -2.26 -16.32
N ILE A 127 1.22 -2.91 -17.38
CA ILE A 127 2.01 -3.30 -18.56
C ILE A 127 2.53 -2.06 -19.29
N GLU A 128 1.68 -1.08 -19.55
CA GLU A 128 2.02 0.18 -20.24
C GLU A 128 3.08 0.99 -19.47
N ARG A 129 3.08 0.89 -18.13
CA ARG A 129 4.06 1.53 -17.25
C ARG A 129 5.35 0.72 -17.07
N GLY A 130 5.52 -0.40 -17.79
CA GLY A 130 6.75 -1.20 -17.79
C GLY A 130 6.72 -2.42 -16.86
N GLY A 131 5.52 -2.90 -16.51
CA GLY A 131 5.34 -4.14 -15.78
C GLY A 131 5.80 -5.34 -16.59
N ASP A 132 6.72 -6.12 -16.03
CA ASP A 132 7.25 -7.31 -16.68
C ASP A 132 6.27 -8.48 -16.52
N VAL A 133 5.68 -8.88 -17.65
CA VAL A 133 4.73 -9.99 -17.77
C VAL A 133 5.36 -11.36 -17.52
N ASN A 134 6.69 -11.44 -17.46
CA ASN A 134 7.43 -12.68 -17.22
C ASN A 134 7.97 -12.79 -15.79
N ILE A 135 7.66 -11.83 -14.91
CA ILE A 135 8.01 -11.92 -13.50
C ILE A 135 7.44 -13.21 -12.91
N ARG A 136 8.29 -13.88 -12.13
CA ARG A 136 7.92 -15.05 -11.36
C ARG A 136 8.01 -14.68 -9.89
N GLY A 137 6.95 -14.99 -9.16
CA GLY A 137 6.98 -14.91 -7.70
C GLY A 137 7.97 -15.93 -7.13
N PRO A 138 8.27 -15.83 -5.83
CA PRO A 138 9.04 -16.84 -5.13
C PRO A 138 8.41 -18.21 -5.40
N ILE A 139 9.21 -19.17 -5.86
CA ILE A 139 8.77 -20.55 -5.98
C ILE A 139 8.71 -21.07 -4.53
N ALA A 140 7.50 -21.21 -3.99
CA ALA A 140 7.29 -21.88 -2.71
C ALA A 140 7.59 -23.39 -2.84
#